data_AF-A0A836TBH5-F1
#
_entry.id   AF-A0A836TBH5-F1
#
_cell.length_a   1.000
_cell.length_b   1.000
_cell.length_c   1.000
_cell.angle_alpha   90.00
_cell.angle_beta   90.00
_cell.angle_gamma   90.00
#
_symmetry.space_group_name_H-M   'P 1'
#
loop_
_entity.id
_entity.type
_entity.pdbx_description
1 polymer ?
#
loop_
_entity_poly.entity_id
_entity_poly.type
_entity_poly.pdbx_seq_one_letter_code
_entity_poly.pdbx_strand_id
1 'polypeptide(L)'
;FLRFRDRAASAGITIPITPGIMPVTNYAQVLKFSKTCGVSVPQDFAEAFEGLDDQPDIRKLVSADIAIQQCTALMAEGVSAFHFYTLNRVSLTYAICHMLGLRPNPDIIAPQKEGGTS
;
A
#
# COMPACT_ATOMS: atom_id res chain seq x y z
N PHE A 1 6.82 -11.26 0.48
CA PHE A 1 6.11 -11.33 1.77
C PHE A 1 5.74 -12.77 2.14
N LEU A 2 4.86 -13.45 1.39
CA LEU A 2 4.35 -14.79 1.76
C LEU A 2 5.47 -15.80 2.08
N ARG A 3 6.45 -15.96 1.20
CA ARG A 3 7.64 -16.81 1.49
C ARG A 3 8.35 -16.47 2.79
N PHE A 4 8.40 -15.18 3.17
CA PHE A 4 9.01 -14.75 4.43
C PHE A 4 8.12 -15.09 5.62
N ARG A 5 6.81 -14.82 5.52
CA ARG A 5 5.80 -15.22 6.52
C ARG A 5 5.88 -16.72 6.80
N ASP A 6 5.90 -17.53 5.75
CA ASP A 6 5.88 -18.99 5.89
C ASP A 6 7.18 -19.50 6.52
N ARG A 7 8.33 -18.94 6.13
CA ARG A 7 9.62 -19.23 6.78
C ARG A 7 9.66 -18.82 8.25
N ALA A 8 9.10 -17.67 8.60
CA ALA A 8 9.04 -17.20 9.98
C ALA A 8 8.16 -18.14 10.83
N ALA A 9 7.00 -18.55 10.30
CA ALA A 9 6.13 -19.52 10.93
C ALA A 9 6.83 -20.88 11.13
N SER A 10 7.54 -21.39 10.11
CA SER A 10 8.34 -22.63 10.23
C SER A 10 9.45 -22.53 11.27
N ALA A 11 9.93 -21.33 11.58
CA ALA A 11 10.92 -21.08 12.63
C ALA A 11 10.30 -20.86 14.03
N GLY A 12 8.97 -21.05 14.18
CA GLY A 12 8.26 -20.90 15.44
C GLY A 12 7.83 -19.46 15.78
N ILE A 13 7.97 -18.52 14.84
CA ILE A 13 7.51 -17.13 15.02
C ILE A 13 6.02 -17.07 14.71
N THR A 14 5.20 -16.97 15.76
CA THR A 14 3.72 -16.98 15.66
C THR A 14 3.08 -15.60 15.76
N ILE A 15 3.87 -14.56 16.05
CA ILE A 15 3.36 -13.18 16.08
C ILE A 15 2.91 -12.74 14.66
N PRO A 16 1.83 -11.96 14.53
CA PRO A 16 1.40 -11.44 13.24
C PRO A 16 2.47 -10.55 12.58
N ILE A 17 2.72 -10.77 11.29
CA ILE A 17 3.64 -9.95 10.49
C ILE A 17 2.80 -9.07 9.58
N THR A 18 2.90 -7.74 9.76
CA THR A 18 2.16 -6.78 8.93
C THR A 18 2.97 -6.41 7.68
N PRO A 19 2.48 -6.66 6.46
CA PRO A 19 3.14 -6.21 5.25
C PRO A 19 3.10 -4.68 5.10
N GLY A 20 4.25 -4.11 4.75
CA GLY A 20 4.36 -2.73 4.30
C GLY A 20 4.02 -2.60 2.81
N ILE A 21 3.17 -1.64 2.48
CA ILE A 21 2.79 -1.29 1.10
C ILE A 21 3.23 0.14 0.83
N MET A 22 3.98 0.35 -0.25
CA MET A 22 4.47 1.67 -0.65
C MET A 22 3.97 1.99 -2.06
N PRO A 23 2.88 2.76 -2.20
CA PRO A 23 2.38 3.22 -3.49
C PRO A 23 3.36 4.23 -4.11
N VAL A 24 4.09 3.78 -5.13
CA VAL A 24 5.14 4.56 -5.80
C VAL A 24 4.63 5.09 -7.14
N THR A 25 4.71 6.41 -7.32
CA THR A 25 4.26 7.08 -8.57
C THR A 25 5.41 7.57 -9.44
N ASN A 26 6.66 7.31 -9.02
CA ASN A 26 7.86 7.69 -9.74
C ASN A 26 8.73 6.44 -9.90
N TYR A 27 8.72 5.87 -11.10
CA TYR A 27 9.46 4.66 -11.42
C TYR A 27 10.98 4.82 -11.20
N ALA A 28 11.56 5.97 -11.54
CA ALA A 28 12.98 6.24 -11.28
C ALA A 28 13.32 6.18 -9.78
N GLN A 29 12.41 6.61 -8.91
CA GLN A 29 12.56 6.49 -7.47
C GLN A 29 12.52 5.02 -7.01
N VAL A 30 11.64 4.20 -7.62
CA VAL A 30 11.58 2.74 -7.37
C VAL A 30 12.90 2.08 -7.72
N LEU A 31 13.46 2.38 -8.91
CA LEU A 31 14.75 1.85 -9.33
C LEU A 31 15.88 2.23 -8.38
N LYS A 32 15.88 3.46 -7.85
CA LYS A 32 16.87 3.90 -6.88
C LYS A 32 16.77 3.09 -5.57
N PHE A 33 15.56 2.93 -5.03
CA PHE A 33 15.35 2.13 -3.81
C PHE A 33 15.69 0.66 -4.02
N SER A 34 15.29 0.09 -5.15
CA SER A 34 15.61 -1.28 -5.55
C SER A 34 17.11 -1.55 -5.53
N LYS A 35 17.91 -0.65 -6.12
CA LYS A 35 19.39 -0.72 -6.09
C LYS A 35 19.94 -0.66 -4.67
N THR A 36 19.43 0.24 -3.83
CA THR A 36 19.88 0.37 -2.43
C THR A 36 19.51 -0.84 -1.57
N CYS A 37 18.35 -1.46 -1.81
CA CYS A 37 17.88 -2.62 -1.05
C CYS A 37 18.36 -3.97 -1.63
N GLY A 38 19.04 -3.98 -2.79
CA GLY A 38 19.46 -5.20 -3.47
C GLY A 38 18.28 -6.04 -4.00
N VAL A 39 17.14 -5.40 -4.28
CA VAL A 39 15.91 -6.06 -4.75
C VAL A 39 15.71 -5.74 -6.22
N SER A 40 15.35 -6.72 -7.05
CA SER A 40 14.96 -6.46 -8.45
C SER A 40 13.53 -5.94 -8.54
N VAL A 41 13.29 -4.99 -9.44
CA VAL A 41 11.93 -4.56 -9.80
C VAL A 41 11.40 -5.52 -10.88
N PRO A 42 10.18 -6.07 -10.74
CA PRO A 42 9.56 -6.89 -11.79
C PRO A 42 9.43 -6.13 -13.11
N GLN A 43 9.57 -6.85 -14.23
CA GLN A 43 9.49 -6.26 -15.57
C GLN A 43 8.12 -5.64 -15.85
N ASP A 44 7.03 -6.35 -15.52
CA ASP A 44 5.65 -5.88 -15.68
C ASP A 44 5.40 -4.55 -14.94
N PHE A 45 6.11 -4.32 -13.82
CA PHE A 45 6.05 -3.05 -13.10
C PHE A 45 6.73 -1.92 -13.88
N ALA A 46 7.82 -2.20 -14.60
CA ALA A 46 8.47 -1.21 -15.46
C ALA A 46 7.56 -0.83 -16.63
N GLU A 47 6.99 -1.83 -17.29
CA GLU A 47 6.10 -1.68 -18.45
C GLU A 47 4.85 -0.86 -18.10
N ALA A 48 4.29 -1.06 -16.91
CA ALA A 48 3.14 -0.28 -16.44
C ALA A 48 3.41 1.24 -16.35
N PHE A 49 4.67 1.66 -16.20
CA PHE A 49 5.06 3.07 -16.11
C PHE A 49 5.70 3.64 -17.38
N GLU A 50 5.88 2.83 -18.43
CA GLU A 50 6.53 3.24 -19.67
C GLU A 50 5.76 4.36 -20.36
N GLY A 51 6.46 5.43 -20.79
CA GLY A 51 5.86 6.57 -21.50
C GLY A 51 4.97 7.48 -20.63
N LEU A 52 4.95 7.27 -19.30
CA LEU A 52 4.14 8.08 -18.38
C LEU A 52 4.93 9.19 -17.69
N ASP A 53 6.17 9.48 -18.09
CA ASP A 53 7.08 10.45 -17.42
C ASP A 53 6.49 11.86 -17.30
N ASP A 54 5.71 12.30 -18.29
CA ASP A 54 5.05 13.61 -18.29
C ASP A 54 3.56 13.54 -17.89
N GLN A 55 3.09 12.38 -17.44
CA GLN A 55 1.67 12.09 -17.15
C GLN A 55 1.44 11.76 -15.65
N PRO A 56 1.61 12.74 -14.75
CA PRO A 56 1.61 12.50 -13.30
C PRO A 56 0.31 11.92 -12.76
N ASP A 57 -0.83 12.28 -13.36
CA ASP A 57 -2.13 11.76 -12.91
C ASP A 57 -2.36 10.31 -13.34
N ILE A 58 -1.91 9.93 -14.54
CA ILE A 58 -1.94 8.53 -14.98
C ILE A 58 -1.00 7.68 -14.12
N ARG A 59 0.20 8.18 -13.80
CA ARG A 59 1.12 7.48 -12.88
C ARG A 59 0.51 7.20 -11.50
N LYS A 60 -0.33 8.11 -10.98
CA LYS A 60 -1.04 7.88 -9.71
C LYS A 60 -2.06 6.75 -9.85
N LEU A 61 -2.80 6.69 -10.96
CA LEU A 61 -3.78 5.63 -11.22
C LEU A 61 -3.10 4.27 -11.34
N VAL A 62 -2.03 4.17 -12.13
CA VAL A 62 -1.22 2.95 -12.27
C VAL A 62 -0.66 2.51 -10.92
N SER A 63 -0.11 3.44 -10.15
CA SER A 63 0.40 3.17 -8.80
C SER A 63 -0.68 2.64 -7.86
N ALA A 64 -1.88 3.23 -7.90
CA ALA A 64 -3.02 2.80 -7.11
C ALA A 64 -3.44 1.38 -7.49
N ASP A 65 -3.59 1.12 -8.79
CA ASP A 65 -4.02 -0.17 -9.31
C ASP A 65 -3.06 -1.30 -8.90
N ILE A 66 -1.75 -1.11 -9.08
CA ILE A 66 -0.74 -2.09 -8.66
C ILE A 66 -0.80 -2.33 -7.15
N ALA A 67 -0.95 -1.28 -6.34
CA ALA A 67 -1.08 -1.42 -4.89
C ALA A 67 -2.36 -2.17 -4.50
N ILE A 68 -3.48 -1.92 -5.18
CA ILE A 68 -4.75 -2.62 -4.97
C ILE A 68 -4.62 -4.10 -5.33
N GLN A 69 -4.02 -4.43 -6.47
CA GLN A 69 -3.77 -5.81 -6.88
C GLN A 69 -2.89 -6.54 -5.86
N GLN A 70 -1.82 -5.89 -5.39
CA GLN A 70 -0.94 -6.46 -4.36
C GLN A 70 -1.69 -6.71 -3.05
N CYS A 71 -2.49 -5.74 -2.57
CA CYS A 71 -3.27 -5.91 -1.35
C CYS A 71 -4.31 -7.02 -1.51
N THR A 72 -5.02 -7.06 -2.64
CA THR A 72 -6.04 -8.07 -2.94
C THR A 72 -5.46 -9.47 -2.95
N ALA A 73 -4.29 -9.66 -3.59
CA ALA A 73 -3.59 -10.94 -3.58
C ALA A 73 -3.16 -11.36 -2.17
N LEU A 74 -2.70 -10.42 -1.34
CA LEU A 74 -2.35 -10.71 0.05
C LEU A 74 -3.58 -11.01 0.93
N MET A 75 -4.70 -10.33 0.69
CA MET A 75 -5.96 -10.59 1.38
C MET A 75 -6.50 -11.99 1.08
N ALA A 76 -6.39 -12.45 -0.16
CA ALA A 76 -6.75 -13.83 -0.55
C ALA A 76 -5.94 -14.89 0.23
N GLU A 77 -4.73 -14.52 0.68
CA GLU A 77 -3.83 -15.37 1.47
C GLU A 77 -4.00 -15.17 2.99
N GLY A 78 -5.08 -14.52 3.43
CA GLY A 78 -5.44 -14.34 4.83
C GLY A 78 -4.80 -13.12 5.52
N VAL A 79 -4.16 -12.21 4.77
CA VAL A 79 -3.66 -10.95 5.34
C VAL A 79 -4.81 -9.99 5.58
N SER A 80 -4.98 -9.55 6.83
CA SER A 80 -6.05 -8.62 7.25
C SER A 80 -5.56 -7.23 7.63
N ALA A 81 -4.25 -7.02 7.75
CA ALA A 81 -3.65 -5.75 8.16
C ALA A 81 -2.53 -5.33 7.19
N PHE A 82 -2.46 -4.02 6.92
CA PHE A 82 -1.46 -3.42 6.03
C PHE A 82 -0.89 -2.16 6.65
N HIS A 83 0.41 -1.92 6.44
CA HIS A 83 1.06 -0.67 6.80
C HIS A 83 1.36 0.13 5.52
N PHE A 84 0.68 1.26 5.31
CA PHE A 84 0.90 2.09 4.13
C PHE A 84 1.93 3.19 4.37
N TYR A 85 2.97 3.22 3.55
CA TYR A 85 3.89 4.35 3.47
C TYR A 85 3.28 5.44 2.59
N THR A 86 2.75 6.49 3.20
CA THR A 86 2.05 7.57 2.47
C THR A 86 3.01 8.51 1.74
N LEU A 87 4.25 8.66 2.19
CA LEU A 87 5.27 9.56 1.62
C LEU A 87 4.73 10.98 1.35
N ASN A 88 3.96 11.53 2.30
CA ASN A 88 3.27 12.82 2.21
C ASN A 88 2.21 12.92 1.11
N ARG A 89 1.70 11.78 0.61
CA ARG A 89 0.68 11.68 -0.45
C ARG A 89 -0.55 10.90 0.02
N VAL A 90 -1.28 11.52 0.94
CA VAL A 90 -2.43 10.88 1.62
C VAL A 90 -3.57 10.52 0.67
N SER A 91 -3.78 11.26 -0.42
CA SER A 91 -4.88 11.02 -1.37
C SER A 91 -4.77 9.68 -2.08
N LEU A 92 -3.55 9.23 -2.40
CA LEU A 92 -3.32 7.96 -3.07
C LEU A 92 -3.64 6.79 -2.13
N THR A 93 -3.10 6.82 -0.91
CA THR A 93 -3.41 5.82 0.12
C THR A 93 -4.91 5.80 0.44
N TYR A 94 -5.55 6.96 0.53
CA TYR A 94 -6.99 7.06 0.77
C TYR A 94 -7.81 6.38 -0.33
N ALA A 95 -7.46 6.63 -1.61
CA ALA A 95 -8.12 5.99 -2.75
C ALA A 95 -7.95 4.47 -2.72
N ILE A 96 -6.75 3.96 -2.41
CA ILE A 96 -6.49 2.52 -2.27
C ILE A 96 -7.37 1.92 -1.16
N CYS A 97 -7.41 2.53 0.03
CA CYS A 97 -8.26 2.06 1.12
C CYS A 97 -9.74 2.01 0.71
N HIS A 98 -10.23 3.04 0.01
CA HIS A 98 -11.60 3.06 -0.51
C HIS A 98 -11.87 1.92 -1.51
N MET A 99 -10.94 1.66 -2.42
CA MET A 99 -11.06 0.58 -3.40
C MET A 99 -11.03 -0.81 -2.74
N LEU A 100 -10.30 -0.96 -1.63
CA LEU A 100 -10.29 -2.17 -0.80
C LEU A 100 -11.54 -2.32 0.09
N GLY A 101 -12.55 -1.46 -0.09
CA GLY A 101 -13.82 -1.52 0.64
C GLY A 101 -13.81 -0.85 2.02
N LEU A 102 -12.69 -0.25 2.44
CA LEU A 102 -12.62 0.49 3.69
C LEU A 102 -13.35 1.82 3.54
N ARG A 103 -14.10 2.20 4.57
CA ARG A 103 -14.79 3.49 4.64
C ARG A 103 -14.39 4.22 5.92
N PRO A 104 -14.27 5.55 5.87
CA PRO A 104 -14.09 6.33 7.08
C PRO A 104 -15.26 6.06 8.05
N ASN A 105 -14.97 5.74 9.31
CA ASN A 105 -16.02 5.56 10.32
C ASN A 105 -16.56 6.95 10.72
N PRO A 106 -17.83 7.28 10.44
CA PRO A 106 -18.41 8.59 10.75
C PRO A 106 -18.35 8.90 12.26
N ASP A 107 -18.44 7.89 13.12
CA ASP A 107 -18.42 8.06 14.58
C ASP A 107 -17.04 8.47 15.12
N ILE A 108 -15.98 8.23 14.34
CA ILE A 108 -14.60 8.63 14.68
C ILE A 108 -14.28 10.03 14.12
N ILE A 109 -15.01 10.47 13.07
CA ILE A 109 -14.73 11.69 12.31
C ILE A 109 -15.58 12.87 12.78
N ALA A 110 -16.74 12.60 13.39
CA ALA A 110 -17.52 13.64 14.04
C ALA A 110 -16.69 14.29 15.17
N PRO A 111 -16.63 15.63 15.25
CA PRO A 111 -16.13 16.26 16.47
C PRO A 111 -16.98 15.73 17.63
N GLN A 112 -16.31 15.23 18.67
CA GLN A 112 -16.96 14.89 19.93
C GLN A 112 -17.83 16.09 20.31
N LYS A 113 -19.16 15.92 20.33
CA LYS A 113 -20.02 16.94 20.93
C LYS A 113 -19.58 17.03 22.39
N GLU A 114 -18.85 18.09 22.73
CA GLU A 114 -18.59 18.40 24.13
C GLU A 114 -19.94 18.46 24.84
N GLY A 115 -20.11 17.58 25.81
CA GLY A 115 -21.28 17.56 26.67
C GLY A 115 -21.32 18.83 27.50
N GLY A 116 -21.94 19.88 26.98
CA GLY A 116 -22.44 21.00 27.74
C GLY A 116 -23.79 20.63 28.33
N THR A 117 -23.76 20.18 29.59
CA THR A 117 -24.96 20.04 30.43
C THR A 117 -25.26 21.37 31.12
N SER A 118 -26.57 21.65 31.20
CA SER A 118 -27.25 22.74 31.93
C SER A 118 -27.18 24.16 31.39
#